data_AF-A0A946ZWS2-F1
#
_entry.id   AF-A0A946ZWS2-F1
#
_cell.length_a   1.000
_cell.length_b   1.000
_cell.length_c   1.000
_cell.angle_alpha   90.00
_cell.angle_beta   90.00
_cell.angle_gamma   90.00
#
_symmetry.space_group_name_H-M   'P 1'
#
loop_
_entity.id
_entity.type
_entity.pdbx_description
1 polymer ?
#
loop_
_entity_poly.entity_id
_entity_poly.type
_entity_poly.pdbx_seq_one_letter_code
_entity_poly.pdbx_strand_id
1 'polypeptide(L)'
;MRVAFILLLALIIVHTTSYSQDSVYDSATSKEVRILFIGNSLTYSNNLPQLVKKEAQSKGIEVHYEMIAFPNYAIIDHWNDGNIQKLLSSQSFDFVILQQGPSSQREGRRMLIEDGKKYKELCELNKSKLCYFMVWPSLNYYRTFDDVIKNHRDAATINGALLLPVGVVWKEYIERTEKLDYYRQDGFHPSELGSTVAAKVIVDSLFPQ
;
A
#
# COMPACT_ATOMS: atom_id res chain seq x y z
N MET A 1 82.55 44.13 -24.09
CA MET A 1 82.35 43.85 -22.64
C MET A 1 81.27 44.78 -22.11
N ARG A 2 80.31 44.21 -21.36
CA ARG A 2 79.22 44.82 -20.57
C ARG A 2 77.99 45.32 -21.36
N VAL A 3 77.00 44.44 -21.39
CA VAL A 3 75.63 44.58 -21.90
C VAL A 3 74.77 45.30 -20.87
N ALA A 4 73.90 46.20 -21.34
CA ALA A 4 72.96 46.98 -20.53
C ALA A 4 71.81 46.11 -19.99
N PHE A 5 71.45 46.31 -18.71
CA PHE A 5 70.30 45.70 -18.06
C PHE A 5 69.03 46.49 -18.40
N ILE A 6 68.06 45.84 -19.04
CA ILE A 6 66.68 46.34 -19.18
C ILE A 6 65.87 45.70 -18.05
N LEU A 7 65.32 46.52 -17.16
CA LEU A 7 64.29 46.09 -16.20
C LEU A 7 62.98 45.85 -16.97
N LEU A 8 62.46 44.63 -16.93
CA LEU A 8 61.09 44.31 -17.32
C LEU A 8 60.32 43.89 -16.06
N LEU A 9 59.32 44.69 -15.67
CA LEU A 9 58.35 44.32 -14.65
C LEU A 9 57.42 43.24 -15.22
N ALA A 10 57.42 42.06 -14.61
CA ALA A 10 56.43 41.02 -14.88
C ALA A 10 55.26 41.16 -13.89
N LEU A 11 54.08 41.53 -14.40
CA LEU A 11 52.81 41.51 -13.67
C LEU A 11 52.38 40.05 -13.46
N ILE A 12 52.25 39.61 -12.21
CA ILE A 12 51.70 38.29 -11.87
C ILE A 12 50.18 38.43 -11.74
N ILE A 13 49.45 37.95 -12.75
CA ILE A 13 47.99 37.85 -12.70
C ILE A 13 47.63 36.48 -12.11
N VAL A 14 47.24 36.45 -10.84
CA VAL A 14 46.74 35.23 -10.18
C VAL A 14 45.31 34.98 -10.66
N HIS A 15 45.11 33.97 -11.51
CA HIS A 15 43.78 33.49 -11.87
C HIS A 15 43.27 32.56 -10.77
N THR A 16 42.32 33.03 -9.96
CA THR A 16 41.55 32.16 -9.08
C THR A 16 40.52 31.41 -9.93
N THR A 17 40.78 30.14 -10.23
CA THR A 17 39.77 29.24 -10.77
C THR A 17 38.76 28.92 -9.66
N SER A 18 37.61 29.57 -9.68
CA SER A 18 36.45 29.16 -8.89
C SER A 18 35.99 27.81 -9.41
N TYR A 19 36.32 26.74 -8.67
CA TYR A 19 35.77 25.42 -8.91
C TYR A 19 34.31 25.46 -8.43
N SER A 20 33.36 25.70 -9.35
CA SER A 20 31.95 25.42 -9.05
C SER A 20 31.82 23.92 -8.84
N GLN A 21 31.63 23.52 -7.59
CA GLN A 21 31.20 22.18 -7.25
C GLN A 21 29.72 22.11 -7.60
N ASP A 22 29.42 21.79 -8.86
CA ASP A 22 28.08 21.37 -9.25
C ASP A 22 27.76 20.11 -8.44
N SER A 23 27.03 20.29 -7.32
CA SER A 23 26.41 19.19 -6.63
C SER A 23 25.30 18.68 -7.54
N VAL A 24 25.64 17.73 -8.41
CA VAL A 24 24.67 16.84 -9.03
C VAL A 24 24.11 15.99 -7.89
N TYR A 25 23.15 16.55 -7.17
CA TYR A 25 22.16 15.77 -6.46
C TYR A 25 21.37 15.06 -7.55
N ASP A 26 21.82 13.84 -7.87
CA ASP A 26 20.98 12.86 -8.55
C ASP A 26 19.72 12.73 -7.68
N SER A 27 18.65 13.41 -8.06
CA SER A 27 17.36 13.19 -7.41
C SER A 27 16.99 11.77 -7.83
N ALA A 28 17.30 10.80 -6.98
CA ALA A 28 16.82 9.44 -7.15
C ALA A 28 15.32 9.56 -7.41
N THR A 29 14.90 9.31 -8.65
CA THR A 29 13.52 9.47 -9.06
C THR A 29 12.71 8.52 -8.19
N SER A 30 11.85 9.08 -7.34
CA SER A 30 10.98 8.28 -6.48
C SER A 30 10.19 7.33 -7.38
N LYS A 31 10.12 6.05 -6.99
CA LYS A 31 9.27 5.12 -7.71
C LYS A 31 7.82 5.53 -7.45
N GLU A 32 7.17 6.11 -8.45
CA GLU A 32 5.74 6.45 -8.37
C GLU A 32 4.88 5.19 -8.54
N VAL A 33 3.85 5.06 -7.71
CA VAL A 33 2.90 3.94 -7.72
C VAL A 33 1.48 4.46 -7.50
N ARG A 34 0.53 4.00 -8.31
CA ARG A 34 -0.90 4.32 -8.17
C ARG A 34 -1.68 3.14 -7.58
N ILE A 35 -2.40 3.37 -6.50
CA ILE A 35 -3.16 2.34 -5.78
C ILE A 35 -4.64 2.70 -5.68
N LEU A 36 -5.53 1.80 -6.08
CA LEU A 36 -6.95 1.92 -5.82
C LEU A 36 -7.33 1.06 -4.61
N PHE A 37 -7.86 1.68 -3.56
CA PHE A 37 -8.43 0.98 -2.41
C PHE A 37 -9.93 0.82 -2.56
N ILE A 38 -10.43 -0.43 -2.50
CA ILE A 38 -11.85 -0.77 -2.57
C ILE A 38 -12.22 -1.48 -1.27
N GLY A 39 -13.22 -0.98 -0.55
CA GLY A 39 -13.57 -1.61 0.73
C GLY A 39 -14.69 -0.94 1.50
N ASN A 40 -14.58 -0.99 2.82
CA ASN A 40 -15.57 -0.44 3.73
C ASN A 40 -14.91 0.26 4.93
N SER A 41 -15.57 0.27 6.08
CA SER A 41 -15.09 0.93 7.28
C SER A 41 -13.73 0.42 7.75
N LEU A 42 -13.36 -0.83 7.46
CA LEU A 42 -12.02 -1.33 7.79
C LEU A 42 -10.92 -0.70 6.93
N THR A 43 -11.28 -0.17 5.76
CA THR A 43 -10.38 0.55 4.85
C THR A 43 -10.34 2.05 5.16
N TYR A 44 -11.49 2.74 5.29
CA TYR A 44 -11.46 4.19 5.50
C TYR A 44 -11.15 4.59 6.96
N SER A 45 -11.27 3.68 7.93
CA SER A 45 -10.95 3.98 9.34
C SER A 45 -9.49 4.41 9.47
N ASN A 46 -9.28 5.48 10.24
CA ASN A 46 -7.97 6.13 10.45
C ASN A 46 -7.27 6.58 9.15
N ASN A 47 -8.02 6.65 8.04
CA ASN A 47 -7.50 6.92 6.71
C ASN A 47 -6.32 5.98 6.35
N LEU A 48 -6.55 4.66 6.39
CA LEU A 48 -5.54 3.65 6.07
C LEU A 48 -4.78 3.93 4.75
N PRO A 49 -5.40 4.36 3.63
CA PRO A 49 -4.65 4.70 2.43
C PRO A 49 -3.59 5.78 2.63
N GLN A 50 -3.87 6.80 3.44
CA GLN A 50 -2.89 7.82 3.79
C GLN A 50 -1.75 7.26 4.65
N LEU A 51 -2.03 6.31 5.55
CA LEU A 51 -0.99 5.62 6.32
C LEU A 51 -0.10 4.75 5.42
N VAL A 52 -0.69 4.04 4.45
CA VAL A 52 0.06 3.28 3.44
C VAL A 52 0.96 4.21 2.63
N LYS A 53 0.46 5.38 2.20
CA LYS A 53 1.27 6.38 1.51
C LYS A 53 2.46 6.84 2.34
N LYS A 54 2.25 7.18 3.62
CA LYS A 54 3.33 7.62 4.52
C LYS A 54 4.37 6.52 4.76
N GLU A 55 3.93 5.29 4.98
CA GLU A 55 4.83 4.15 5.19
C GLU A 55 5.64 3.85 3.91
N ALA A 56 5.01 3.89 2.73
CA ALA A 56 5.71 3.69 1.45
C ALA A 56 6.75 4.78 1.19
N GLN A 57 6.46 6.03 1.58
CA GLN A 57 7.41 7.14 1.47
C GLN A 57 8.69 6.88 2.28
N SER A 58 8.61 6.20 3.43
CA SER A 58 9.80 5.79 4.20
C SER A 58 10.72 4.82 3.45
N LYS A 59 10.20 4.18 2.39
CA LYS A 59 10.95 3.31 1.47
C LYS A 59 11.34 3.99 0.16
N GLY A 60 11.17 5.31 0.04
CA GLY A 60 11.45 6.06 -1.20
C GLY A 60 10.44 5.83 -2.32
N ILE A 61 9.24 5.34 -1.99
CA ILE A 61 8.16 5.06 -2.96
C ILE A 61 7.09 6.13 -2.81
N GLU A 62 6.78 6.81 -3.90
CA GLU A 62 5.72 7.81 -3.93
C GLU A 62 4.39 7.14 -4.31
N VAL A 63 3.45 7.13 -3.37
CA VAL A 63 2.12 6.55 -3.59
C VAL A 63 1.10 7.65 -3.88
N HIS A 64 0.43 7.53 -5.01
CA HIS A 64 -0.85 8.18 -5.29
C HIS A 64 -1.96 7.17 -5.08
N TYR A 65 -3.05 7.56 -4.44
CA TYR A 65 -4.15 6.64 -4.18
C TYR A 65 -5.51 7.26 -4.46
N GLU A 66 -6.43 6.38 -4.84
CA GLU A 66 -7.87 6.63 -4.81
C GLU A 66 -8.52 5.65 -3.83
N MET A 67 -9.64 6.03 -3.24
CA MET A 67 -10.40 5.17 -2.33
C MET A 67 -11.88 5.19 -2.67
N ILE A 68 -12.44 4.02 -2.92
CA ILE A 68 -13.89 3.80 -3.02
C ILE A 68 -14.28 2.85 -1.89
N ALA A 69 -14.74 3.42 -0.78
CA ALA A 69 -15.12 2.67 0.41
C ALA A 69 -16.36 3.24 1.06
N PHE A 70 -17.34 2.37 1.33
CA PHE A 70 -18.63 2.75 1.90
C PHE A 70 -18.94 1.90 3.15
N PRO A 71 -19.65 2.45 4.15
CA PRO A 71 -19.96 1.72 5.37
C PRO A 71 -20.71 0.42 5.05
N ASN A 72 -20.29 -0.67 5.66
CA ASN A 72 -20.92 -1.99 5.56
C ASN A 72 -20.97 -2.63 4.15
N TYR A 73 -20.31 -2.04 3.15
CA TYR A 73 -20.30 -2.62 1.80
C TYR A 73 -19.48 -3.91 1.76
N ALA A 74 -20.00 -4.90 1.05
CA ALA A 74 -19.25 -6.01 0.52
C ALA A 74 -18.72 -5.67 -0.89
N ILE A 75 -17.78 -6.48 -1.38
CA ILE A 75 -17.20 -6.30 -2.71
C ILE A 75 -18.25 -6.44 -3.83
N ILE A 76 -19.32 -7.21 -3.62
CA ILE A 76 -20.38 -7.35 -4.61
C ILE A 76 -21.23 -6.08 -4.74
N ASP A 77 -21.37 -5.30 -3.67
CA ASP A 77 -22.10 -4.03 -3.70
C ASP A 77 -21.38 -3.03 -4.60
N HIS A 78 -20.06 -2.86 -4.38
CA HIS A 78 -19.20 -2.04 -5.24
C HIS A 78 -19.23 -2.48 -6.70
N TRP A 79 -19.24 -3.80 -6.95
CA TRP A 79 -19.32 -4.33 -8.30
C TRP A 79 -20.63 -3.92 -8.99
N ASN A 80 -21.75 -4.01 -8.27
CA ASN A 80 -23.08 -3.69 -8.81
C ASN A 80 -23.26 -2.19 -9.09
N ASP A 81 -22.63 -1.32 -8.31
CA ASP A 81 -22.68 0.13 -8.54
C ASP A 81 -21.98 0.57 -9.84
N GLY A 82 -21.02 -0.22 -10.34
CA GLY A 82 -20.31 0.07 -11.59
C GLY A 82 -19.23 1.16 -11.48
N ASN A 83 -19.02 1.76 -10.30
CA ASN A 83 -18.09 2.87 -10.11
C ASN A 83 -16.62 2.44 -10.25
N ILE A 84 -16.29 1.23 -9.79
CA ILE A 84 -14.93 0.68 -9.93
C ILE A 84 -14.56 0.49 -11.40
N GLN A 85 -15.50 -0.06 -12.19
CA GLN A 85 -15.33 -0.34 -13.61
C GLN A 85 -15.11 0.97 -14.40
N LYS A 86 -15.89 2.02 -14.08
CA LYS A 86 -15.72 3.36 -14.68
C LYS A 86 -14.39 4.00 -14.30
N LEU A 87 -13.94 3.83 -13.06
CA LEU A 87 -12.68 4.40 -12.61
C LEU A 87 -11.49 3.70 -13.30
N LEU A 88 -11.48 2.36 -13.32
CA LEU A 88 -10.41 1.60 -13.97
C LEU A 88 -10.36 1.79 -15.49
N SER A 89 -11.48 2.12 -16.15
CA SER A 89 -11.48 2.43 -17.58
C SER A 89 -10.97 3.83 -17.92
N SER A 90 -10.91 4.74 -16.94
CA SER A 90 -10.49 6.14 -17.15
C SER A 90 -9.14 6.47 -16.53
N GLN A 91 -8.66 5.64 -15.59
CA GLN A 91 -7.38 5.84 -14.90
C GLN A 91 -6.63 4.53 -14.74
N SER A 92 -5.31 4.59 -14.84
CA SER A 92 -4.43 3.43 -14.62
C SER A 92 -4.00 3.34 -13.16
N PHE A 93 -3.97 2.11 -12.64
CA PHE A 93 -3.47 1.77 -11.30
C PHE A 93 -2.51 0.59 -11.40
N ASP A 94 -1.43 0.63 -10.62
CA ASP A 94 -0.51 -0.49 -10.51
C ASP A 94 -1.13 -1.59 -9.65
N PHE A 95 -1.82 -1.20 -8.58
CA PHE A 95 -2.45 -2.11 -7.62
C PHE A 95 -3.91 -1.73 -7.38
N VAL A 96 -4.76 -2.76 -7.34
CA VAL A 96 -6.14 -2.65 -6.85
C VAL A 96 -6.24 -3.49 -5.59
N ILE A 97 -6.39 -2.83 -4.44
CA ILE A 97 -6.51 -3.47 -3.14
C ILE A 97 -7.99 -3.66 -2.82
N LEU A 98 -8.43 -4.91 -2.82
CA LEU A 98 -9.80 -5.34 -2.56
C LEU A 98 -9.93 -5.81 -1.12
N GLN A 99 -10.79 -5.14 -0.35
CA GLN A 99 -11.11 -5.48 1.03
C GLN A 99 -12.56 -5.97 1.13
N GLN A 100 -12.71 -7.23 1.54
CA GLN A 100 -13.98 -7.81 1.97
C GLN A 100 -14.01 -7.90 3.51
N GLY A 101 -15.20 -8.12 4.09
CA GLY A 101 -15.30 -8.45 5.53
C GLY A 101 -14.62 -9.78 5.91
N PRO A 102 -14.67 -10.19 7.20
CA PRO A 102 -13.89 -11.31 7.74
C PRO A 102 -14.06 -12.63 6.99
N SER A 103 -15.25 -12.93 6.48
CA SER A 103 -15.45 -14.02 5.52
C SER A 103 -15.03 -15.43 5.98
N SER A 104 -15.16 -15.73 7.27
CA SER A 104 -14.96 -17.09 7.80
C SER A 104 -16.04 -18.07 7.32
N GLN A 105 -17.26 -17.58 7.05
CA GLN A 105 -18.40 -18.39 6.65
C GLN A 105 -18.50 -18.59 5.13
N ARG A 106 -19.33 -19.56 4.72
CA ARG A 106 -19.54 -19.96 3.32
C ARG A 106 -19.80 -18.79 2.37
N GLU A 107 -20.70 -17.87 2.74
CA GLU A 107 -21.05 -16.75 1.86
C GLU A 107 -19.90 -15.74 1.71
N GLY A 108 -19.16 -15.48 2.80
CA GLY A 108 -17.96 -14.65 2.73
C GLY A 108 -16.88 -15.26 1.85
N ARG A 109 -16.64 -16.58 2.00
CA ARG A 109 -15.74 -17.33 1.13
C ARG A 109 -16.18 -17.27 -0.34
N ARG A 110 -17.49 -17.43 -0.59
CA ARG A 110 -18.06 -17.35 -1.94
C ARG A 110 -17.79 -15.98 -2.57
N MET A 111 -18.06 -14.89 -1.84
CA MET A 111 -17.76 -13.53 -2.31
C MET A 111 -16.27 -13.38 -2.64
N LEU A 112 -15.38 -13.73 -1.71
CA LEU A 112 -13.94 -13.65 -1.92
C LEU A 112 -13.50 -14.37 -3.20
N ILE A 113 -14.03 -15.55 -3.49
CA ILE A 113 -13.63 -16.35 -4.67
C ILE A 113 -14.38 -15.90 -5.93
N GLU A 114 -15.69 -16.01 -5.95
CA GLU A 114 -16.52 -15.82 -7.14
C GLU A 114 -16.66 -14.36 -7.53
N ASP A 115 -16.99 -13.47 -6.58
CA ASP A 115 -17.09 -12.05 -6.87
C ASP A 115 -15.69 -11.44 -7.04
N GLY A 116 -14.71 -11.95 -6.31
CA GLY A 116 -13.29 -11.66 -6.52
C GLY A 116 -12.77 -11.98 -7.92
N LYS A 117 -13.25 -13.05 -8.56
CA LYS A 117 -12.88 -13.39 -9.95
C LYS A 117 -13.26 -12.28 -10.93
N LYS A 118 -14.37 -11.59 -10.70
CA LYS A 118 -14.79 -10.45 -11.52
C LYS A 118 -13.78 -9.30 -11.44
N TYR A 119 -13.25 -9.04 -10.25
CA TYR A 119 -12.18 -8.06 -10.05
C TYR A 119 -10.85 -8.51 -10.67
N LYS A 120 -10.53 -9.80 -10.65
CA LYS A 120 -9.36 -10.35 -11.34
C LYS A 120 -9.42 -10.02 -12.83
N GLU A 121 -10.52 -10.37 -13.50
CA GLU A 121 -10.72 -10.13 -14.93
C GLU A 121 -10.66 -8.62 -15.26
N LEU A 122 -11.26 -7.78 -14.41
CA LEU A 122 -11.21 -6.33 -14.56
C LEU A 122 -9.79 -5.78 -14.40
N CYS A 123 -9.01 -6.29 -13.44
CA CYS A 123 -7.62 -5.89 -13.24
C CYS A 123 -6.74 -6.33 -14.42
N GLU A 124 -6.91 -7.56 -14.93
CA GLU A 124 -6.19 -8.07 -16.11
C GLU A 124 -6.45 -7.21 -17.34
N LEU A 125 -7.71 -6.83 -17.58
CA LEU A 125 -8.08 -5.93 -18.69
C LEU A 125 -7.38 -4.57 -18.59
N ASN A 126 -7.23 -4.05 -17.38
CA ASN A 126 -6.64 -2.72 -17.13
C ASN A 126 -5.15 -2.78 -16.73
N LYS A 127 -4.52 -3.96 -16.83
CA LYS A 127 -3.11 -4.21 -16.51
C LYS A 127 -2.72 -3.82 -15.06
N SER A 128 -3.68 -3.93 -14.14
CA SER A 128 -3.48 -3.72 -12.71
C SER A 128 -3.24 -5.06 -11.99
N LYS A 129 -2.53 -5.03 -10.86
CA LYS A 129 -2.39 -6.20 -9.99
C LYS A 129 -3.49 -6.21 -8.92
N LEU A 130 -4.31 -7.26 -8.93
CA LEU A 130 -5.29 -7.47 -7.87
C LEU A 130 -4.58 -7.88 -6.57
N CYS A 131 -4.97 -7.25 -5.46
CA CYS A 131 -4.48 -7.55 -4.12
C CYS A 131 -5.65 -7.77 -3.16
N TYR A 132 -5.61 -8.78 -2.30
CA TYR A 132 -6.56 -8.93 -1.20
C TYR A 132 -6.00 -8.34 0.09
N PHE A 133 -6.70 -7.38 0.67
CA PHE A 133 -6.49 -6.97 2.05
C PHE A 133 -7.15 -7.98 2.99
N MET A 134 -6.36 -8.91 3.54
CA MET A 134 -6.83 -9.87 4.53
C MET A 134 -7.10 -9.16 5.85
N VAL A 135 -8.38 -9.10 6.24
CA VAL A 135 -8.80 -8.51 7.51
C VAL A 135 -8.82 -9.54 8.65
N TRP A 136 -9.40 -9.15 9.78
CA TRP A 136 -9.54 -9.93 11.01
C TRP A 136 -11.03 -10.04 11.39
N PRO A 137 -11.46 -11.07 12.15
CA PRO A 137 -12.80 -11.12 12.73
C PRO A 137 -12.95 -10.14 13.91
N SER A 138 -14.20 -9.83 14.27
CA SER A 138 -14.46 -9.16 15.56
C SER A 138 -14.13 -10.10 16.74
N LEU A 139 -13.87 -9.51 17.90
CA LEU A 139 -13.56 -10.27 19.12
C LEU A 139 -14.64 -11.29 19.49
N ASN A 140 -15.91 -10.98 19.23
CA ASN A 140 -17.04 -11.91 19.45
C ASN A 140 -16.95 -13.20 18.61
N TYR A 141 -16.20 -13.14 17.50
CA TYR A 141 -15.96 -14.26 16.59
C TYR A 141 -14.48 -14.63 16.52
N TYR A 142 -13.70 -14.36 17.56
CA TYR A 142 -12.25 -14.65 17.59
C TYR A 142 -11.93 -16.11 17.18
N ARG A 143 -12.77 -17.07 17.61
CA ARG A 143 -12.62 -18.50 17.24
C ARG A 143 -12.61 -18.79 15.73
N THR A 144 -13.08 -17.87 14.89
CA THR A 144 -13.14 -18.06 13.43
C THR A 144 -11.93 -17.47 12.71
N PHE A 145 -10.91 -17.00 13.43
CA PHE A 145 -9.75 -16.32 12.83
C PHE A 145 -9.04 -17.20 11.79
N ASP A 146 -8.85 -18.48 12.08
CA ASP A 146 -8.16 -19.39 11.17
C ASP A 146 -8.94 -19.59 9.86
N ASP A 147 -10.28 -19.60 9.92
CA ASP A 147 -11.12 -19.64 8.72
C ASP A 147 -11.03 -18.35 7.91
N VAL A 148 -10.94 -17.18 8.56
CA VAL A 148 -10.69 -15.89 7.89
C VAL A 148 -9.39 -15.95 7.10
N ILE A 149 -8.30 -16.38 7.76
CA ILE A 149 -6.96 -16.49 7.16
C ILE A 149 -6.98 -17.48 6.00
N LYS A 150 -7.54 -18.68 6.21
CA LYS A 150 -7.64 -19.72 5.20
C LYS A 150 -8.42 -19.25 3.98
N ASN A 151 -9.59 -18.63 4.17
CA ASN A 151 -10.44 -18.23 3.06
C ASN A 151 -9.81 -17.11 2.21
N HIS A 152 -9.12 -16.15 2.83
CA HIS A 152 -8.39 -15.11 2.09
C HIS A 152 -7.17 -15.68 1.34
N ARG A 153 -6.41 -16.61 1.95
CA ARG A 153 -5.30 -17.32 1.27
C ARG A 153 -5.77 -18.10 0.06
N ASP A 154 -6.85 -18.85 0.21
CA ASP A 154 -7.45 -19.62 -0.88
C ASP A 154 -7.92 -18.68 -2.00
N ALA A 155 -8.63 -17.60 -1.67
CA ALA A 155 -9.12 -16.65 -2.66
C ALA A 155 -7.98 -15.95 -3.41
N ALA A 156 -6.94 -15.51 -2.71
CA ALA A 156 -5.76 -14.92 -3.36
C ALA A 156 -5.09 -15.91 -4.32
N THR A 157 -4.93 -17.16 -3.89
CA THR A 157 -4.36 -18.23 -4.74
C THR A 157 -5.22 -18.51 -5.96
N ILE A 158 -6.53 -18.72 -5.77
CA ILE A 158 -7.48 -19.06 -6.83
C ILE A 158 -7.58 -17.93 -7.86
N ASN A 159 -7.60 -16.67 -7.41
CA ASN A 159 -7.74 -15.52 -8.28
C ASN A 159 -6.40 -14.93 -8.74
N GLY A 160 -5.27 -15.58 -8.45
CA GLY A 160 -3.93 -15.10 -8.85
C GLY A 160 -3.60 -13.70 -8.31
N ALA A 161 -4.16 -13.35 -7.15
CA ALA A 161 -4.00 -12.05 -6.52
C ALA A 161 -2.88 -12.08 -5.48
N LEU A 162 -2.24 -10.92 -5.28
CA LEU A 162 -1.32 -10.75 -4.16
C LEU A 162 -2.11 -10.72 -2.84
N LEU A 163 -1.63 -11.43 -1.83
CA LEU A 163 -2.24 -11.39 -0.50
C LEU A 163 -1.51 -10.37 0.37
N LEU A 164 -2.27 -9.49 1.02
CA LEU A 164 -1.79 -8.56 2.05
C LEU A 164 -2.21 -9.13 3.41
N PRO A 165 -1.34 -9.87 4.13
CA PRO A 165 -1.73 -10.80 5.18
C PRO A 165 -1.89 -10.12 6.56
N VAL A 166 -2.59 -8.98 6.63
CA VAL A 166 -2.75 -8.21 7.88
C VAL A 166 -3.38 -9.06 8.98
N GLY A 167 -4.43 -9.83 8.67
CA GLY A 167 -5.05 -10.75 9.61
C GLY A 167 -4.09 -11.76 10.26
N VAL A 168 -3.07 -12.23 9.54
CA VAL A 168 -2.05 -13.13 10.10
C VAL A 168 -1.24 -12.42 11.17
N VAL A 169 -0.68 -11.24 10.84
CA VAL A 169 0.12 -10.42 11.76
C VAL A 169 -0.71 -9.98 12.97
N TRP A 170 -2.00 -9.69 12.74
CA TRP A 170 -2.95 -9.33 13.77
C TRP A 170 -3.16 -10.47 14.77
N LYS A 171 -3.40 -11.69 14.28
CA LYS A 171 -3.58 -12.88 15.13
C LYS A 171 -2.31 -13.19 15.93
N GLU A 172 -1.17 -13.22 15.25
CA GLU A 172 0.14 -13.51 15.88
C GLU A 172 0.48 -12.51 16.99
N TYR A 173 0.13 -11.24 16.81
CA TYR A 173 0.31 -10.23 17.85
C TYR A 173 -0.50 -10.53 19.11
N ILE A 174 -1.78 -10.88 18.94
CA ILE A 174 -2.67 -11.21 20.06
C ILE A 174 -2.18 -12.48 20.76
N GLU A 175 -1.84 -13.53 20.02
CA GLU A 175 -1.36 -14.80 20.58
C GLU A 175 -0.05 -14.64 21.36
N ARG A 176 0.85 -13.75 20.91
CA ARG A 176 2.14 -13.51 21.57
C ARG A 176 2.04 -12.61 22.79
N THR A 177 1.16 -11.61 22.77
CA THR A 177 1.17 -10.52 23.74
C THR A 177 -0.04 -10.47 24.65
N GLU A 178 -1.09 -11.22 24.31
CA GLU A 178 -2.42 -11.17 24.94
C GLU A 178 -3.08 -9.78 24.91
N LYS A 179 -2.53 -8.84 24.11
CA LYS A 179 -3.07 -7.49 23.94
C LYS A 179 -4.06 -7.43 22.79
N LEU A 180 -5.14 -6.68 23.01
CA LEU A 180 -6.20 -6.43 22.03
C LEU A 180 -6.20 -4.99 21.51
N ASP A 181 -5.11 -4.24 21.73
CA ASP A 181 -4.98 -2.82 21.43
C ASP A 181 -4.86 -2.49 19.92
N TYR A 182 -4.87 -3.50 19.04
CA TYR A 182 -5.15 -3.31 17.62
C TYR A 182 -6.63 -3.04 17.34
N TYR A 183 -7.54 -3.44 18.22
CA TYR A 183 -8.97 -3.15 18.13
C TYR A 183 -9.31 -1.83 18.83
N ARG A 184 -10.36 -1.17 18.33
CA ARG A 184 -11.10 -0.17 19.11
C ARG A 184 -11.94 -0.84 20.19
N GLN A 185 -12.56 -0.02 21.03
CA GLN A 185 -13.44 -0.47 22.11
C GLN A 185 -14.65 -1.29 21.62
N ASP A 186 -15.06 -1.13 20.35
CA ASP A 186 -16.13 -1.94 19.75
C ASP A 186 -15.71 -3.39 19.43
N GLY A 187 -14.43 -3.73 19.59
CA GLY A 187 -13.90 -5.06 19.35
C GLY A 187 -13.90 -5.48 17.89
N PHE A 188 -14.00 -4.54 16.94
CA PHE A 188 -14.00 -4.86 15.51
C PHE A 188 -13.19 -3.87 14.67
N HIS A 189 -13.44 -2.57 14.79
CA HIS A 189 -12.73 -1.57 13.99
C HIS A 189 -11.27 -1.41 14.47
N PRO A 190 -10.34 -1.01 13.58
CA PRO A 190 -8.95 -0.85 13.95
C PRO A 190 -8.75 0.39 14.83
N SER A 191 -7.96 0.24 15.90
CA SER A 191 -7.34 1.37 16.58
C SER A 191 -6.33 2.04 15.65
N GLU A 192 -5.82 3.21 16.03
CA GLU A 192 -4.73 3.86 15.29
C GLU A 192 -3.48 2.97 15.18
N LEU A 193 -3.17 2.22 16.25
CA LEU A 193 -2.09 1.24 16.25
C LEU A 193 -2.38 0.11 15.24
N GLY A 194 -3.60 -0.45 15.26
CA GLY A 194 -4.02 -1.49 14.32
C GLY A 194 -3.93 -1.04 12.86
N SER A 195 -4.37 0.19 12.53
CA SER A 195 -4.25 0.74 11.18
C SER A 195 -2.80 1.04 10.78
N THR A 196 -1.96 1.49 11.71
CA THR A 196 -0.53 1.71 11.44
C THR A 196 0.17 0.38 11.10
N VAL A 197 -0.12 -0.69 11.85
CA VAL A 197 0.40 -2.02 11.58
C VAL A 197 -0.14 -2.58 10.26
N ALA A 198 -1.43 -2.39 9.98
CA ALA A 198 -2.02 -2.77 8.70
C ALA A 198 -1.31 -2.08 7.53
N ALA A 199 -1.06 -0.76 7.64
CA ALA A 199 -0.34 -0.01 6.61
C ALA A 199 1.07 -0.58 6.38
N LYS A 200 1.81 -0.88 7.46
CA LYS A 200 3.13 -1.51 7.39
C LYS A 200 3.10 -2.84 6.64
N VAL A 201 2.19 -3.74 7.01
CA VAL A 201 2.08 -5.06 6.37
C VAL A 201 1.70 -4.93 4.90
N ILE A 202 0.82 -3.99 4.54
CA ILE A 202 0.45 -3.71 3.15
C ILE A 202 1.69 -3.25 2.37
N VAL A 203 2.44 -2.26 2.87
CA VAL A 203 3.64 -1.75 2.19
C VAL A 203 4.73 -2.82 2.06
N ASP A 204 4.98 -3.61 3.11
CA ASP A 204 5.95 -4.70 3.08
C ASP A 204 5.56 -5.79 2.06
N SER A 205 4.26 -6.02 1.85
CA SER A 205 3.77 -7.00 0.86
C SER A 205 3.85 -6.47 -0.57
N LEU A 206 3.55 -5.19 -0.79
CA LEU A 206 3.60 -4.57 -2.12
C LEU A 206 5.04 -4.32 -2.59
N PHE A 207 5.92 -3.99 -1.65
CA PHE A 207 7.30 -3.57 -1.89
C PHE A 207 8.26 -4.34 -0.97
N PRO A 208 8.47 -5.64 -1.27
CA PRO A 208 9.48 -6.43 -0.58
C PRO A 208 10.88 -5.86 -0.84
N GLN A 209 11.78 -6.02 0.13
CA GLN A 209 13.19 -5.64 0.02
C GLN A 209 13.93 -6.51 -0.99
#